data_AF-A0A1A3NKI2-F1
#
_entry.id   AF-A0A1A3NKI2-F1
#
_cell.length_a   1.000
_cell.length_b   1.000
_cell.length_c   1.000
_cell.angle_alpha   90.00
_cell.angle_beta   90.00
_cell.angle_gamma   90.00
#
_symmetry.space_group_name_H-M   'P 1'
#
loop_
_entity.id
_entity.type
_entity.pdbx_description
1 polymer ?
#
loop_
_entity_poly.entity_id
_entity_poly.type
_entity_poly.pdbx_seq_one_letter_code
_entity_poly.pdbx_strand_id
1 'polypeptide(L)'
;MSNTLDTTLTIALFVLGTPLVIYLVLAGFYMAAGDTDGLPEDRPPLSRFLTTVDVAGFVLPALLLASSYVMAIALAWVAPSLTFYYPVLALAVGFAVWYGTFHGLSRWNKRLVKAHIAAYIKQAPENLSEDEAIAAVREYIQLRKIPYPTENLVADRFPLGWSVYAPVQVDTSDPTAFLDMPVERTVFLIGDSGRIEPTSSSRPPLAEQQHFSEVERVVAARRGKWVRRA
;
A
#
# COMPACT_ATOMS: atom_id res chain seq x y z
N MET A 1 43.83 -10.16 40.24
CA MET A 1 43.82 -10.71 38.88
C MET A 1 45.12 -10.27 38.21
N SER A 2 45.83 -11.13 37.47
CA SER A 2 47.06 -10.69 36.79
C SER A 2 46.70 -9.80 35.58
N ASN A 3 47.56 -8.83 35.25
CA ASN A 3 47.34 -7.92 34.10
C ASN A 3 47.18 -8.69 32.78
N THR A 4 47.92 -9.79 32.62
CA THR A 4 47.80 -10.68 31.46
C THR A 4 46.42 -11.32 31.36
N LEU A 5 45.88 -11.79 32.49
CA LEU A 5 44.56 -12.44 32.52
C LEU A 5 43.44 -11.42 32.26
N ASP A 6 43.56 -10.20 32.81
CA ASP A 6 42.62 -9.10 32.56
C ASP A 6 42.59 -8.68 31.09
N THR A 7 43.76 -8.49 30.48
CA THR A 7 43.86 -8.15 29.05
C THR A 7 43.28 -9.25 28.17
N THR A 8 43.62 -10.51 28.47
CA THR A 8 43.13 -11.68 27.71
C THR A 8 41.61 -11.80 27.79
N LEU A 9 41.02 -11.63 28.98
CA LEU A 9 39.57 -11.65 29.15
C LEU A 9 38.88 -10.50 28.41
N THR A 10 39.45 -9.30 28.45
CA THR A 10 38.91 -8.12 27.76
C THR A 10 38.85 -8.32 26.25
N ILE A 11 39.94 -8.80 25.66
CA ILE A 11 40.01 -9.10 24.22
C ILE A 11 38.99 -10.20 23.87
N ALA A 12 38.96 -11.29 24.64
CA ALA A 12 38.02 -12.39 24.40
C ALA A 12 36.56 -11.92 24.44
N LEU A 13 36.20 -11.08 25.41
CA LEU A 13 34.85 -10.52 25.55
C LEU A 13 34.47 -9.59 24.39
N PHE A 14 35.41 -8.77 23.88
CA PHE A 14 35.14 -7.97 22.68
C PHE A 14 34.99 -8.82 21.41
N VAL A 15 35.85 -9.82 21.23
CA VAL A 15 35.76 -10.73 20.08
C VAL A 15 34.43 -11.50 20.10
N LEU A 16 34.03 -12.02 21.26
CA LEU A 16 32.76 -12.75 21.42
C LEU A 16 31.52 -11.84 21.39
N GLY A 17 31.64 -10.58 21.84
CA GLY A 17 30.54 -9.62 21.83
C GLY A 17 30.23 -9.04 20.44
N THR A 18 31.23 -8.99 19.55
CA THR A 18 31.07 -8.48 18.18
C THR A 18 29.95 -9.16 17.38
N PRO A 19 29.87 -10.51 17.27
CA PRO A 19 28.78 -11.16 16.55
C PRO A 19 27.40 -10.89 17.16
N LEU A 20 27.31 -10.70 18.49
CA LEU A 20 26.07 -10.32 19.15
C LEU A 20 25.63 -8.91 18.75
N VAL A 21 26.55 -7.94 18.72
CA VAL A 21 26.26 -6.58 18.25
C VAL A 21 25.80 -6.59 16.79
N ILE A 22 26.47 -7.33 15.92
CA ILE A 22 26.08 -7.49 14.52
C ILE A 22 24.67 -8.09 14.43
N TYR A 23 24.41 -9.15 15.19
CA TYR A 23 23.09 -9.77 15.25
C TYR A 23 22.01 -8.79 15.69
N LEU A 24 22.24 -7.98 16.72
CA LEU A 24 21.28 -6.98 17.20
C LEU A 24 20.98 -5.90 16.15
N VAL A 25 22.01 -5.44 15.43
CA VAL A 25 21.83 -4.50 14.31
C VAL A 25 20.95 -5.13 13.22
N LEU A 26 21.28 -6.35 12.77
CA LEU A 26 20.52 -7.06 11.74
C LEU A 26 19.09 -7.38 12.19
N ALA A 27 18.90 -7.78 13.45
CA ALA A 27 17.58 -8.04 14.02
C ALA A 27 16.73 -6.76 14.06
N GLY A 28 17.32 -5.61 14.39
CA GLY A 28 16.65 -4.31 14.32
C GLY A 28 16.17 -3.97 12.90
N PHE A 29 17.02 -4.20 11.89
CA PHE A 29 16.63 -4.04 10.49
C PHE A 29 15.50 -4.99 10.10
N TYR A 30 15.60 -6.27 10.47
CA TYR A 30 14.57 -7.27 10.16
C TYR A 30 13.21 -6.92 10.79
N MET A 31 13.19 -6.57 12.08
CA MET A 31 11.96 -6.23 12.78
C MET A 31 11.27 -4.99 12.20
N ALA A 32 12.05 -3.99 11.80
CA ALA A 32 11.47 -2.77 11.24
C ALA A 32 11.08 -2.93 9.75
N ALA A 33 11.67 -3.87 9.01
CA ALA A 33 11.18 -4.27 7.69
C ALA A 33 9.88 -5.09 7.75
N GLY A 34 9.70 -5.94 8.77
CA GLY A 34 8.50 -6.79 8.91
C GLY A 34 7.22 -6.07 9.36
N ASP A 35 7.31 -4.85 9.91
CA ASP A 35 6.13 -4.11 10.39
C ASP A 35 5.33 -3.42 9.25
N THR A 36 5.73 -3.62 7.99
CA THR A 36 5.00 -3.10 6.82
C THR A 36 3.74 -3.89 6.47
N ASP A 37 3.60 -5.09 7.01
CA ASP A 37 2.57 -6.08 6.62
C ASP A 37 1.16 -5.70 7.10
N GLY A 38 1.05 -4.79 8.07
CA GLY A 38 -0.25 -4.34 8.61
C GLY A 38 -0.84 -3.10 7.96
N LEU A 39 -0.13 -2.46 7.03
CA LEU A 39 -0.57 -1.20 6.45
C LEU A 39 -1.32 -1.45 5.12
N PRO A 40 -2.48 -0.79 4.88
CA PRO A 40 -3.28 -0.98 3.67
C PRO A 40 -2.43 -0.87 2.40
N GLU A 41 -2.71 -1.70 1.40
CA GLU A 41 -2.01 -1.68 0.10
C GLU A 41 -2.15 -0.33 -0.62
N ASP A 42 -3.18 0.45 -0.23
CA ASP A 42 -3.52 1.74 -0.78
C ASP A 42 -3.35 2.85 0.27
N ARG A 43 -2.26 3.62 0.16
CA ARG A 43 -1.85 4.65 1.12
C ARG A 43 -1.70 6.00 0.43
N PRO A 44 -1.91 7.12 1.14
CA PRO A 44 -1.50 8.42 0.61
C PRO A 44 0.00 8.44 0.34
N PRO A 45 0.47 9.27 -0.61
CA PRO A 45 1.89 9.40 -0.87
C PRO A 45 2.63 9.81 0.42
N LEU A 46 3.70 9.08 0.73
CA LEU A 46 4.58 9.41 1.84
C LEU A 46 5.25 10.75 1.56
N SER A 47 5.26 11.62 2.57
CA SER A 47 6.05 12.85 2.49
C SER A 47 7.54 12.52 2.57
N ARG A 48 8.39 13.32 1.92
CA ARG A 48 9.85 13.18 2.02
C ARG A 48 10.33 13.16 3.48
N PHE A 49 9.68 13.96 4.33
CA PHE A 49 9.95 13.98 5.77
C PHE A 49 9.72 12.62 6.43
N LEU A 50 8.61 11.95 6.14
CA LEU A 50 8.33 10.62 6.70
C LEU A 50 9.33 9.58 6.22
N THR A 51 9.74 9.62 4.95
CA THR A 51 10.82 8.75 4.45
C THR A 51 12.13 8.97 5.19
N THR A 52 12.51 10.24 5.46
CA THR A 52 13.70 10.54 6.25
C THR A 52 13.58 10.06 7.69
N VAL A 53 12.43 10.24 8.34
CA VAL A 53 12.18 9.75 9.71
C VAL A 53 12.27 8.23 9.77
N ASP A 54 11.74 7.55 8.75
CA ASP A 54 11.79 6.09 8.65
C ASP A 54 13.24 5.62 8.58
N VAL A 55 14.02 6.12 7.60
CA VAL A 55 15.47 5.83 7.46
C VAL A 55 16.23 6.15 8.75
N ALA A 56 15.95 7.29 9.38
CA ALA A 56 16.58 7.67 10.64
C ALA A 56 16.29 6.66 11.75
N GLY A 57 15.07 6.11 11.82
CA GLY A 57 14.68 5.07 12.76
C GLY A 57 15.44 3.76 12.64
N PHE A 58 15.92 3.44 11.43
CA PHE A 58 16.80 2.28 11.23
C PHE A 58 18.26 2.59 11.59
N VAL A 59 18.76 3.76 11.15
CA VAL A 59 20.18 4.08 11.21
C VAL A 59 20.62 4.52 12.61
N LEU A 60 19.82 5.32 13.32
CA LEU A 60 20.18 5.87 14.63
C LEU A 60 20.43 4.80 15.70
N PRO A 61 19.54 3.81 15.94
CA PRO A 61 19.79 2.78 16.94
C PRO A 61 21.07 1.99 16.66
N ALA A 62 21.29 1.61 15.39
CA ALA A 62 22.48 0.86 14.99
C ALA A 62 23.77 1.66 15.21
N LEU A 63 23.77 2.94 14.81
CA LEU A 63 24.91 3.84 15.03
C LEU A 63 25.19 4.05 16.51
N LEU A 64 24.17 4.22 17.35
CA LEU A 64 24.33 4.38 18.79
C LEU A 64 24.92 3.11 19.43
N LEU A 65 24.43 1.93 19.05
CA LEU A 65 24.96 0.66 19.51
C LEU A 65 26.43 0.49 19.11
N ALA A 66 26.76 0.71 17.84
CA ALA A 66 28.14 0.58 17.34
C ALA A 66 29.07 1.61 18.00
N SER A 67 28.63 2.86 18.14
CA SER A 67 29.39 3.93 18.79
C SER A 67 29.66 3.62 20.27
N SER A 68 28.67 3.09 20.99
CA SER A 68 28.85 2.67 22.38
C SER A 68 29.90 1.57 22.53
N TYR A 69 29.96 0.66 21.54
CA TYR A 69 30.92 -0.43 21.52
C TYR A 69 32.34 0.04 21.22
N VAL A 70 32.50 0.89 20.20
CA VAL A 70 33.79 1.52 19.85
C VAL A 70 34.31 2.39 20.99
N MET A 71 33.44 3.15 21.64
CA MET A 71 33.79 3.96 22.81
C MET A 71 34.36 3.09 23.94
N ALA A 72 33.76 1.93 24.20
CA ALA A 72 34.27 1.03 25.23
C ALA A 72 35.63 0.41 24.89
N ILE A 73 35.90 0.12 23.62
CA ILE A 73 37.22 -0.33 23.16
C ILE A 73 38.26 0.77 23.43
N ALA A 74 37.94 2.02 23.06
CA ALA A 74 38.83 3.15 23.29
C ALA A 74 39.12 3.37 24.79
N LEU A 75 38.08 3.27 25.64
CA LEU A 75 38.23 3.39 27.09
C LEU A 75 39.07 2.25 27.68
N ALA A 76 38.86 1.01 27.23
CA ALA A 76 39.65 -0.13 27.67
C ALA A 76 41.14 0.03 27.29
N TRP A 77 41.43 0.66 26.15
CA TRP A 77 42.82 0.89 25.72
C TRP A 77 43.53 1.96 26.57
N VAL A 78 42.83 2.99 27.01
CA VAL A 78 43.43 4.10 27.77
C VAL A 78 43.46 3.83 29.29
N ALA A 79 42.66 2.89 29.78
CA ALA A 79 42.53 2.61 31.21
C ALA A 79 43.81 1.95 31.80
N PRO A 80 44.37 2.50 32.90
CA PRO A 80 45.55 1.93 33.57
C PRO A 80 45.23 0.79 34.55
N SER A 81 43.96 0.44 34.73
CA SER A 81 43.44 -0.50 35.74
C SER A 81 42.67 -1.66 35.10
N LEU A 82 42.03 -2.54 35.90
CA LEU A 82 41.18 -3.63 35.37
C LEU A 82 40.26 -3.14 34.25
N THR A 83 40.23 -3.88 33.14
CA THR A 83 39.55 -3.52 31.90
C THR A 83 38.46 -4.52 31.49
N PHE A 84 38.42 -5.70 32.12
CA PHE A 84 37.51 -6.78 31.73
C PHE A 84 36.02 -6.44 31.80
N TYR A 85 35.62 -5.41 32.55
CA TYR A 85 34.22 -5.01 32.68
C TYR A 85 33.74 -4.08 31.56
N TYR A 86 34.64 -3.42 30.82
CA TYR A 86 34.25 -2.49 29.75
C TYR A 86 33.38 -3.16 28.67
N PRO A 87 33.71 -4.35 28.13
CA PRO A 87 32.86 -5.03 27.15
C PRO A 87 31.45 -5.31 27.67
N VAL A 88 31.34 -5.74 28.93
CA VAL A 88 30.05 -6.11 29.55
C VAL A 88 29.19 -4.87 29.75
N LEU A 89 29.77 -3.78 30.29
CA LEU A 89 29.08 -2.51 30.43
C LEU A 89 28.67 -1.94 29.07
N ALA A 90 29.54 -2.03 28.06
CA ALA A 90 29.25 -1.56 26.71
C ALA A 90 28.05 -2.30 26.10
N LEU A 91 28.01 -3.62 26.26
CA LEU A 91 26.88 -4.43 25.79
C LEU A 91 25.60 -4.07 26.52
N ALA A 92 25.64 -3.97 27.86
CA ALA A 92 24.45 -3.66 28.66
C ALA A 92 23.90 -2.26 28.36
N VAL A 93 24.77 -1.24 28.37
CA VAL A 93 24.39 0.15 28.09
C VAL A 93 24.01 0.32 26.62
N GLY A 94 24.81 -0.23 25.71
CA GLY A 94 24.54 -0.19 24.27
C GLY A 94 23.21 -0.83 23.93
N PHE A 95 22.90 -2.01 24.49
CA PHE A 95 21.62 -2.67 24.32
C PHE A 95 20.46 -1.84 24.89
N ALA A 96 20.60 -1.29 26.09
CA ALA A 96 19.55 -0.45 26.70
C ALA A 96 19.26 0.80 25.87
N VAL A 97 20.31 1.49 25.38
CA VAL A 97 20.19 2.66 24.50
C VAL A 97 19.57 2.27 23.16
N TRP A 98 20.05 1.20 22.54
CA TRP A 98 19.52 0.67 21.28
C TRP A 98 18.03 0.35 21.40
N TYR A 99 17.65 -0.42 22.42
CA TYR A 99 16.28 -0.87 22.67
C TYR A 99 15.34 0.32 22.96
N GLY A 100 15.76 1.22 23.85
CA GLY A 100 14.99 2.42 24.18
C GLY A 100 14.79 3.34 22.99
N THR A 101 15.84 3.56 22.20
CA THR A 101 15.77 4.38 20.98
C THR A 101 14.85 3.74 19.96
N PHE A 102 14.99 2.44 19.70
CA PHE A 102 14.17 1.71 18.74
C PHE A 102 12.68 1.77 19.10
N HIS A 103 12.31 1.46 20.35
CA HIS A 103 10.92 1.52 20.79
C HIS A 103 10.36 2.94 20.83
N GLY A 104 11.17 3.91 21.27
CA GLY A 104 10.79 5.32 21.29
C GLY A 104 10.50 5.84 19.89
N LEU A 105 11.43 5.63 18.94
CA LEU A 105 11.27 6.09 17.57
C LEU A 105 10.17 5.34 16.82
N SER A 106 10.03 4.02 17.02
CA SER A 106 8.93 3.24 16.43
C SER A 106 7.56 3.79 16.87
N ARG A 107 7.37 4.04 18.17
CA ARG A 107 6.11 4.64 18.67
C ARG A 107 5.87 6.03 18.11
N TRP A 108 6.91 6.85 18.02
CA TRP A 108 6.80 8.20 17.47
C TRP A 108 6.48 8.17 15.97
N ASN A 109 7.15 7.32 15.19
CA ASN A 109 6.90 7.12 13.76
C ASN A 109 5.46 6.66 13.52
N LYS A 110 4.96 5.67 14.29
CA LYS A 110 3.55 5.24 14.21
C LYS A 110 2.57 6.39 14.45
N ARG A 111 2.86 7.29 15.40
CA ARG A 111 2.03 8.49 15.63
C ARG A 111 2.09 9.46 14.46
N LEU A 112 3.27 9.71 13.90
CA LEU A 112 3.45 10.60 12.74
C LEU A 112 2.74 10.05 11.50
N VAL A 113 2.90 8.76 11.20
CA VAL A 113 2.23 8.09 10.07
C VAL A 113 0.71 8.15 10.26
N LYS A 114 0.20 7.85 11.47
CA LYS A 114 -1.23 7.95 11.75
C LYS A 114 -1.76 9.36 11.57
N ALA A 115 -1.04 10.38 12.07
CA ALA A 115 -1.41 11.78 11.90
C ALA A 115 -1.37 12.20 10.42
N HIS A 116 -0.37 11.76 9.68
CA HIS A 116 -0.26 12.01 8.24
C HIS A 116 -1.44 11.40 7.50
N ILE A 117 -1.74 10.10 7.69
CA ILE A 117 -2.88 9.45 7.05
C ILE A 117 -4.20 10.15 7.42
N ALA A 118 -4.39 10.53 8.67
CA ALA A 118 -5.59 11.25 9.13
C ALA A 118 -5.77 12.62 8.46
N ALA A 119 -4.69 13.22 7.97
CA ALA A 119 -4.72 14.49 7.23
C ALA A 119 -5.12 14.31 5.76
N TYR A 120 -5.31 13.08 5.26
CA TYR A 120 -5.77 12.83 3.91
C TYR A 120 -7.18 12.25 3.92
N ILE A 121 -7.96 12.60 2.89
CA ILE A 121 -9.22 11.97 2.56
C ILE A 121 -9.05 11.34 1.19
N LYS A 122 -9.57 10.13 1.04
CA LYS A 122 -9.66 9.50 -0.27
C LYS A 122 -10.86 10.07 -1.01
N GLN A 123 -10.61 10.89 -2.01
CA GLN A 123 -11.66 11.44 -2.85
C GLN A 123 -12.13 10.34 -3.81
N ALA A 124 -13.44 10.15 -3.91
CA ALA A 124 -14.02 9.23 -4.88
C ALA A 124 -13.59 9.64 -6.30
N PRO A 125 -13.33 8.67 -7.20
CA PRO A 125 -13.06 8.99 -8.59
C PRO A 125 -14.21 9.81 -9.18
N GLU A 126 -13.90 10.68 -10.14
CA GLU A 126 -14.91 11.41 -10.88
C GLU A 126 -15.82 10.41 -11.62
N ASN A 127 -17.13 10.64 -11.57
CA ASN A 127 -18.10 9.78 -12.21
C ASN A 127 -18.02 9.99 -13.73
N LEU A 128 -18.08 8.91 -14.49
CA LEU A 128 -18.09 8.96 -15.94
C LEU A 128 -19.37 9.66 -16.42
N SER A 129 -19.25 10.58 -17.37
CA SER A 129 -20.42 11.18 -18.04
C SER A 129 -21.07 10.22 -19.04
N GLU A 130 -22.30 10.52 -19.44
CA GLU A 130 -23.05 9.71 -20.42
C GLU A 130 -22.32 9.62 -21.77
N ASP A 131 -21.84 10.76 -22.27
CA ASP A 131 -21.12 10.85 -23.54
C ASP A 131 -19.80 10.06 -23.51
N GLU A 132 -19.07 10.14 -22.41
CA GLU A 132 -17.84 9.37 -22.19
C GLU A 132 -18.12 7.87 -22.11
N ALA A 133 -19.23 7.46 -21.48
CA ALA A 133 -19.65 6.06 -21.41
C ALA A 133 -19.94 5.49 -22.81
N ILE A 134 -20.70 6.24 -23.62
CA ILE A 134 -21.02 5.86 -25.00
C ILE A 134 -19.76 5.80 -25.86
N ALA A 135 -18.89 6.80 -25.76
CA ALA A 135 -17.64 6.85 -26.51
C ALA A 135 -16.72 5.66 -26.18
N ALA A 136 -16.55 5.35 -24.89
CA ALA A 136 -15.72 4.23 -24.44
C ALA A 136 -16.27 2.87 -24.90
N VAL A 137 -17.58 2.65 -24.84
CA VAL A 137 -18.20 1.42 -25.34
C VAL A 137 -18.09 1.32 -26.87
N ARG A 138 -18.27 2.43 -27.59
CA ARG A 138 -18.08 2.47 -29.05
C ARG A 138 -16.66 2.07 -29.44
N GLU A 139 -15.66 2.65 -28.78
CA GLU A 139 -14.26 2.30 -29.00
C GLU A 139 -13.99 0.82 -28.67
N TYR A 140 -14.53 0.31 -27.56
CA TYR A 140 -14.41 -1.09 -27.17
C TYR A 140 -14.99 -2.05 -28.24
N ILE A 141 -16.18 -1.76 -28.76
CA ILE A 141 -16.82 -2.55 -29.83
C ILE A 141 -15.95 -2.56 -31.09
N GLN A 142 -15.44 -1.40 -31.49
CA GLN A 142 -14.58 -1.26 -32.68
C GLN A 142 -13.26 -2.02 -32.51
N LEU A 143 -12.58 -1.84 -31.37
CA LEU A 143 -11.30 -2.48 -31.07
C LEU A 143 -11.42 -4.01 -31.01
N ARG A 144 -12.51 -4.52 -30.43
CA ARG A 144 -12.80 -5.95 -30.33
C ARG A 144 -13.48 -6.54 -31.57
N LYS A 145 -13.83 -5.72 -32.56
CA LYS A 145 -14.55 -6.10 -33.78
C LYS A 145 -15.85 -6.88 -33.48
N ILE A 146 -16.57 -6.45 -32.45
CA ILE A 146 -17.84 -7.07 -32.07
C ILE A 146 -18.90 -6.63 -33.10
N PRO A 147 -19.66 -7.55 -33.71
CA PRO A 147 -20.71 -7.20 -34.66
C PRO A 147 -21.92 -6.62 -33.91
N TYR A 148 -21.82 -5.34 -33.52
CA TYR A 148 -22.84 -4.62 -32.77
C TYR A 148 -23.05 -3.20 -33.36
N PRO A 149 -24.29 -2.71 -33.49
CA PRO A 149 -24.55 -1.36 -33.99
C PRO A 149 -23.94 -0.31 -33.05
N THR A 150 -23.15 0.60 -33.61
CA THR A 150 -22.47 1.67 -32.84
C THR A 150 -23.13 3.04 -32.99
N GLU A 151 -24.18 3.11 -33.82
CA GLU A 151 -25.00 4.28 -34.07
C GLU A 151 -26.16 4.33 -33.06
N ASN A 152 -26.52 5.53 -32.60
CA ASN A 152 -27.64 5.77 -31.68
C ASN A 152 -27.62 4.96 -30.38
N LEU A 153 -26.42 4.68 -29.84
CA LEU A 153 -26.28 4.07 -28.52
C LEU A 153 -26.91 4.97 -27.44
N VAL A 154 -27.63 4.35 -26.50
CA VAL A 154 -28.22 4.99 -25.33
C VAL A 154 -27.52 4.46 -24.08
N ALA A 155 -27.34 5.30 -23.07
CA ALA A 155 -26.72 4.94 -21.81
C ALA A 155 -27.65 5.23 -20.63
N ASP A 156 -28.04 4.18 -19.92
CA ASP A 156 -28.85 4.30 -18.69
C ASP A 156 -27.94 4.23 -17.45
N ARG A 157 -28.12 5.17 -16.52
CA ARG A 157 -27.33 5.23 -15.29
C ARG A 157 -27.73 4.13 -14.31
N PHE A 158 -26.75 3.46 -13.72
CA PHE A 158 -26.93 2.60 -12.54
C PHE A 158 -25.87 2.92 -11.47
N PRO A 159 -25.96 2.36 -10.25
CA PRO A 159 -24.96 2.63 -9.21
C PRO A 159 -23.55 2.30 -9.69
N LEU A 160 -22.64 3.29 -9.66
CA LEU A 160 -21.23 3.15 -10.06
C LEU A 160 -20.98 2.88 -11.56
N GLY A 161 -21.94 3.14 -12.46
CA GLY A 161 -21.71 2.96 -13.89
C GLY A 161 -22.90 3.29 -14.80
N TRP A 162 -22.80 2.82 -16.05
CA TRP A 162 -23.78 2.99 -17.12
C TRP A 162 -24.01 1.68 -17.86
N SER A 163 -25.26 1.40 -18.21
CA SER A 163 -25.62 0.34 -19.15
C SER A 163 -25.82 0.95 -20.53
N VAL A 164 -24.95 0.61 -21.47
CA VAL A 164 -24.95 1.12 -22.84
C VAL A 164 -25.50 0.06 -23.79
N TYR A 165 -26.49 0.44 -24.59
CA TYR A 165 -27.16 -0.46 -25.54
C TYR A 165 -27.71 0.29 -26.75
N ALA A 166 -27.94 -0.43 -27.85
CA ALA A 166 -28.68 0.09 -28.99
C ALA A 166 -30.20 -0.05 -28.75
N PRO A 167 -30.98 1.03 -28.81
CA PRO A 167 -32.42 0.97 -28.67
C PRO A 167 -33.04 0.24 -29.85
N VAL A 168 -34.03 -0.62 -29.57
CA VAL A 168 -34.81 -1.29 -30.63
C VAL A 168 -35.96 -0.37 -31.01
N GLN A 169 -35.92 0.16 -32.22
CA GLN A 169 -37.05 0.87 -32.80
C GLN A 169 -38.10 -0.17 -33.22
N VAL A 170 -39.25 -0.15 -32.57
CA VAL A 170 -40.38 -1.02 -32.92
C VAL A 170 -41.37 -0.18 -33.70
N ASP A 171 -41.61 -0.54 -34.95
CA ASP A 171 -42.70 0.07 -35.68
C ASP A 171 -44.02 -0.40 -35.05
N THR A 172 -44.69 0.50 -34.35
CA THR A 172 -45.95 0.21 -33.64
C THR A 172 -47.14 0.13 -34.59
N SER A 173 -46.94 0.50 -35.86
CA SER A 173 -47.97 0.38 -36.91
C SER A 173 -48.01 -1.01 -37.56
N ASP A 174 -46.97 -1.83 -37.35
CA ASP A 174 -46.91 -3.22 -37.80
C ASP A 174 -47.12 -4.20 -36.63
N PRO A 175 -48.26 -4.93 -36.58
CA PRO A 175 -48.52 -5.92 -35.55
C PRO A 175 -47.52 -7.09 -35.51
N THR A 176 -46.76 -7.29 -36.60
CA THR A 176 -45.79 -8.38 -36.74
C THR A 176 -44.35 -7.96 -36.44
N ALA A 177 -44.06 -6.66 -36.24
CA ALA A 177 -42.73 -6.16 -35.94
C ALA A 177 -42.10 -6.73 -34.65
N PHE A 178 -42.91 -7.29 -33.75
CA PHE A 178 -42.41 -8.01 -32.57
C PHE A 178 -41.69 -9.31 -32.92
N LEU A 179 -42.02 -9.97 -34.04
CA LEU A 179 -41.38 -11.22 -34.48
C LEU A 179 -39.94 -10.99 -34.94
N ASP A 180 -39.61 -9.76 -35.37
CA ASP A 180 -38.28 -9.37 -35.81
C ASP A 180 -37.41 -8.83 -34.66
N MET A 181 -37.91 -8.84 -33.42
CA MET A 181 -37.12 -8.42 -32.27
C MET A 181 -36.01 -9.42 -31.95
N PRO A 182 -34.75 -8.96 -31.81
CA PRO A 182 -33.67 -9.80 -31.30
C PRO A 182 -33.96 -10.27 -29.87
N VAL A 183 -33.97 -11.58 -29.68
CA VAL A 183 -34.25 -12.25 -28.39
C VAL A 183 -33.05 -12.18 -27.43
N GLU A 184 -31.83 -12.14 -27.98
CA GLU A 184 -30.59 -11.95 -27.22
C GLU A 184 -29.92 -10.63 -27.62
N ARG A 185 -29.95 -9.66 -26.71
CA ARG A 185 -29.33 -8.35 -26.90
C ARG A 185 -28.13 -8.24 -25.98
N THR A 186 -27.00 -7.86 -26.53
CA THR A 186 -25.85 -7.49 -25.71
C THR A 186 -26.08 -6.11 -25.11
N VAL A 187 -25.91 -6.00 -23.79
CA VAL A 187 -25.84 -4.74 -23.05
C VAL A 187 -24.42 -4.63 -22.52
N PHE A 188 -23.80 -3.47 -22.70
CA PHE A 188 -22.45 -3.21 -22.19
C PHE A 188 -22.56 -2.47 -20.87
N LEU A 189 -22.11 -3.10 -19.78
CA LEU A 189 -21.97 -2.44 -18.50
C LEU A 189 -20.61 -1.77 -18.46
N ILE A 190 -20.58 -0.45 -18.25
CA ILE A 190 -19.35 0.31 -18.05
C ILE A 190 -19.34 0.94 -16.67
N GLY A 191 -18.30 0.68 -15.89
CA GLY A 191 -18.12 1.28 -14.57
C GLY A 191 -17.52 2.68 -14.66
N ASP A 192 -17.67 3.47 -13.59
CA ASP A 192 -16.94 4.74 -13.45
C ASP A 192 -15.39 4.54 -13.49
N SER A 193 -14.90 3.31 -13.30
CA SER A 193 -13.51 2.90 -13.53
C SER A 193 -13.10 2.84 -15.01
N GLY A 194 -14.06 2.79 -15.94
CA GLY A 194 -13.87 2.48 -17.35
C GLY A 194 -13.78 0.99 -17.65
N ARG A 195 -13.99 0.09 -16.67
CA ARG A 195 -14.13 -1.35 -16.94
C ARG A 195 -15.41 -1.58 -17.74
N ILE A 196 -15.31 -2.30 -18.85
CA ILE A 196 -16.44 -2.66 -19.70
C ILE A 196 -16.67 -4.17 -19.62
N GLU A 197 -17.91 -4.57 -19.38
CA GLU A 197 -18.34 -5.97 -19.34
C GLU A 197 -19.58 -6.16 -20.23
N PRO A 198 -19.48 -6.96 -21.30
CA PRO A 198 -20.64 -7.32 -22.10
C PRO A 198 -21.49 -8.35 -21.35
N THR A 199 -22.77 -8.03 -21.11
CA THR A 199 -23.75 -8.97 -20.58
C THR A 199 -24.88 -9.23 -21.59
N SER A 200 -25.60 -10.34 -21.44
CA SER A 200 -26.73 -10.69 -22.30
C SER A 200 -28.05 -10.30 -21.64
N SER A 201 -28.99 -9.81 -22.44
CA SER A 201 -30.36 -9.47 -22.01
C SER A 201 -31.18 -10.66 -21.51
N SER A 202 -30.69 -11.89 -21.70
CA SER A 202 -31.32 -13.10 -21.16
C SER A 202 -31.16 -13.25 -19.64
N ARG A 203 -30.26 -12.47 -19.03
CA ARG A 203 -30.10 -12.40 -17.57
C ARG A 203 -30.86 -11.20 -17.00
N PRO A 204 -31.44 -11.31 -15.80
CA PRO A 204 -32.15 -10.20 -15.16
C PRO A 204 -31.24 -8.96 -15.07
N PRO A 205 -31.58 -7.84 -15.75
CA PRO A 205 -30.68 -6.68 -15.85
C PRO A 205 -30.25 -6.14 -14.49
N LEU A 206 -31.16 -6.18 -13.51
CA LEU A 206 -30.93 -5.66 -12.17
C LEU A 206 -29.94 -6.51 -11.37
N ALA A 207 -29.90 -7.84 -11.56
CA ALA A 207 -28.97 -8.72 -10.87
C ALA A 207 -27.54 -8.56 -11.40
N GLU A 208 -27.38 -8.44 -12.72
CA GLU A 208 -26.09 -8.21 -13.38
C GLU A 208 -25.53 -6.83 -13.03
N GLN A 209 -26.37 -5.78 -13.03
CA GLN A 209 -25.98 -4.45 -12.57
C GLN A 209 -25.52 -4.45 -11.11
N GLN A 210 -26.22 -5.16 -10.22
CA GLN A 210 -25.83 -5.28 -8.81
C GLN A 210 -24.48 -5.97 -8.65
N HIS A 211 -24.27 -7.08 -9.34
CA HIS A 211 -23.01 -7.81 -9.31
C HIS A 211 -21.85 -6.94 -9.81
N PHE A 212 -22.05 -6.28 -10.95
CA PHE A 212 -21.07 -5.36 -11.50
C PHE A 212 -20.75 -4.21 -10.55
N SER A 213 -21.78 -3.63 -9.91
CA SER A 213 -21.64 -2.55 -8.93
C SER A 213 -20.85 -2.98 -7.69
N GLU A 214 -20.98 -4.23 -7.26
CA GLU A 214 -20.22 -4.77 -6.13
C GLU A 214 -18.72 -4.87 -6.45
N VAL A 215 -18.40 -5.42 -7.62
CA VAL A 215 -17.01 -5.47 -8.11
C VAL A 215 -16.45 -4.06 -8.29
N GLU A 216 -17.25 -3.17 -8.88
CA GLU A 216 -16.87 -1.78 -9.13
C GLU A 216 -16.58 -1.02 -7.84
N ARG A 217 -17.31 -1.31 -6.76
CA ARG A 217 -17.07 -0.70 -5.45
C ARG A 217 -15.69 -1.01 -4.92
N VAL A 218 -15.21 -2.25 -5.09
CA VAL A 218 -13.86 -2.65 -4.69
C VAL A 218 -12.81 -1.93 -5.55
N VAL A 219 -13.06 -1.77 -6.84
CA VAL A 219 -12.17 -1.06 -7.77
C VAL A 219 -12.14 0.45 -7.49
N ALA A 220 -13.29 1.08 -7.30
CA ALA A 220 -13.44 2.50 -6.97
C ALA A 220 -12.78 2.83 -5.63
N ALA A 221 -12.91 1.94 -4.64
CA ALA A 221 -12.23 2.07 -3.37
C ALA A 221 -10.71 2.07 -3.50
N ARG A 222 -10.13 1.55 -4.59
CA ARG A 222 -8.69 1.61 -4.89
C ARG A 222 -8.33 2.83 -5.74
N ARG A 223 -9.17 3.20 -6.70
CA ARG A 223 -8.91 4.30 -7.65
C ARG A 223 -8.93 5.71 -7.05
N GLY A 224 -9.59 5.90 -5.92
CA GLY A 224 -9.75 7.23 -5.33
C GLY A 224 -8.42 7.96 -5.12
N LYS A 225 -8.40 9.26 -5.41
CA LYS A 225 -7.19 10.07 -5.24
C LYS A 225 -7.07 10.51 -3.78
N TRP A 226 -5.91 10.31 -3.18
CA TRP A 226 -5.62 10.87 -1.87
C TRP A 226 -5.43 12.38 -1.98
N VAL A 227 -6.33 13.14 -1.35
CA VAL A 227 -6.25 14.59 -1.27
C VAL A 227 -6.06 15.00 0.18
N ARG A 228 -5.16 15.95 0.40
CA ARG A 228 -4.92 16.49 1.74
C ARG A 228 -6.16 17.28 2.16
N ARG A 229 -6.69 16.98 3.35
CA ARG A 229 -7.78 17.75 3.97
C ARG A 229 -7.27 19.19 4.17
N ALA A 230 -8.01 20.16 3.63
CA ALA A 230 -7.76 21.58 3.82
C ALA A 230 -8.01 21.99 5.28
#